data_AF-A0A850DI53-F1
#
_entry.id   AF-A0A850DI53-F1
#
_cell.length_a   1.000
_cell.length_b   1.000
_cell.length_c   1.000
_cell.angle_alpha   90.00
_cell.angle_beta   90.00
_cell.angle_gamma   90.00
#
_symmetry.space_group_name_H-M   'P 1'
#
loop_
_entity.id
_entity.type
_entity.pdbx_description
1 polymer ?
#
loop_
_entity_poly.entity_id
_entity_poly.type
_entity_poly.pdbx_seq_one_letter_code
_entity_poly.pdbx_strand_id
1 'polypeptide(L)'
;MRAGRAVTAALTALGVVVGAAANAAAAPGHPEPGHGARQCTVQSGRSPQTAVPEEVGLDGPALAQAVSFAAGRNRTNVQVYRHNCLVAAGPHNAETGHVAWNVWSVTKTVVSMVTGIAVDEGKLDIHAPIDRYLPPGVGDRAHRAIKVVDLLTETSGLRQGVATEGVTAILQVDTNNPVQALALPMDYRPGTRFVYSQRTVDLLVYVVQRAIGEDFQAFAQRKLFDPMGIHSSDYFWARDRAGNTYGYAHLMIPPDDLAKVGLLMANRGRWADRQLVSARYMDAATTPTDTNRCYGYLIWLSGWGCWGDSTGLPPGAFTASGMMSQHTLVLPHLDMMISWTGLGGSVNPDGIIGQLDSGAELIHTFMRGLLGSVRDTPTRVPGPYIQPPPRDVQVGDVADFDIVRAVLGTGPYAYPGCTFDRCLGVPLAPPFAGAPPGCLVQICLGPDPRTPGIH
;
A
#
# COMPACT_ATOMS: atom_id res chain seq x y z
N MET A 1 62.42 -31.30 -59.87
CA MET A 1 61.66 -31.69 -58.67
C MET A 1 61.56 -30.47 -57.78
N ARG A 2 60.45 -29.74 -57.84
CA ARG A 2 60.29 -28.44 -57.16
C ARG A 2 59.22 -28.56 -56.09
N ALA A 3 59.64 -28.33 -54.86
CA ALA A 3 58.85 -28.37 -53.64
C ALA A 3 57.88 -27.17 -53.57
N GLY A 4 56.64 -27.44 -53.18
CA GLY A 4 55.65 -26.44 -52.78
C GLY A 4 55.06 -26.84 -51.43
N ARG A 5 55.40 -26.09 -50.38
CA ARG A 5 54.88 -26.25 -49.01
C ARG A 5 53.44 -25.74 -48.97
N ALA A 6 52.50 -26.56 -48.51
CA ALA A 6 51.15 -26.13 -48.17
C ALA A 6 51.15 -25.55 -46.75
N VAL A 7 50.76 -24.29 -46.63
CA VAL A 7 50.53 -23.58 -45.36
C VAL A 7 49.02 -23.51 -45.14
N THR A 8 48.58 -24.02 -44.00
CA THR A 8 47.20 -24.02 -43.51
C THR A 8 46.79 -22.59 -43.14
N ALA A 9 45.80 -22.02 -43.84
CA ALA A 9 45.22 -20.72 -43.52
C ALA A 9 44.10 -20.87 -42.49
N ALA A 10 44.25 -20.24 -41.33
CA ALA A 10 43.21 -20.08 -40.31
C ALA A 10 42.30 -18.90 -40.69
N LEU A 11 41.00 -19.16 -40.79
CA LEU A 11 39.96 -18.14 -40.99
C LEU A 11 39.54 -17.56 -39.63
N THR A 12 40.02 -16.37 -39.32
CA THR A 12 39.52 -15.51 -38.24
C THR A 12 38.25 -14.78 -38.70
N ALA A 13 37.10 -15.13 -38.14
CA ALA A 13 35.87 -14.36 -38.29
C ALA A 13 35.89 -13.17 -37.32
N LEU A 14 35.93 -11.95 -37.86
CA LEU A 14 35.68 -10.72 -37.10
C LEU A 14 34.20 -10.64 -36.73
N GLY A 15 33.88 -10.88 -35.46
CA GLY A 15 32.61 -10.50 -34.86
C GLY A 15 32.64 -9.02 -34.49
N VAL A 16 31.86 -8.20 -35.20
CA VAL A 16 31.59 -6.81 -34.83
C VAL A 16 30.75 -6.83 -33.55
N VAL A 17 31.34 -6.41 -32.43
CA VAL A 17 30.60 -6.14 -31.19
C VAL A 17 29.94 -4.78 -31.36
N VAL A 18 28.66 -4.77 -31.73
CA VAL A 18 27.81 -3.59 -31.57
C VAL A 18 27.50 -3.48 -30.08
N GLY A 19 28.25 -2.62 -29.38
CA GLY A 19 27.93 -2.22 -28.02
C GLY A 19 26.63 -1.43 -28.02
N ALA A 20 25.53 -2.09 -27.67
CA ALA A 20 24.31 -1.40 -27.30
C ALA A 20 24.54 -0.73 -25.94
N ALA A 21 24.99 0.53 -25.96
CA ALA A 21 24.88 1.40 -24.81
C ALA A 21 23.37 1.60 -24.55
N ALA A 22 22.84 0.83 -23.62
CA ALA A 22 21.53 1.09 -23.06
C ALA A 22 21.62 2.44 -22.31
N ASN A 23 21.21 3.51 -22.98
CA ASN A 23 20.86 4.74 -22.29
C ASN A 23 19.64 4.41 -21.42
N ALA A 24 19.91 4.09 -20.15
CA ALA A 24 18.92 4.20 -19.12
C ALA A 24 18.49 5.67 -19.09
N ALA A 25 17.36 5.97 -19.70
CA ALA A 25 16.72 7.26 -19.52
C ALA A 25 16.49 7.40 -18.01
N ALA A 26 17.18 8.37 -17.40
CA ALA A 26 16.93 8.74 -16.02
C ALA A 26 15.43 9.04 -15.90
N ALA A 27 14.77 8.40 -14.93
CA ALA A 27 13.42 8.77 -14.54
C ALA A 27 13.40 10.30 -14.30
N PRO A 28 12.35 11.01 -14.73
CA PRO A 28 12.27 12.46 -14.52
C PRO A 28 12.43 12.73 -13.02
N GLY A 29 13.50 13.45 -12.66
CA GLY A 29 13.72 13.90 -11.29
C GLY A 29 12.53 14.73 -10.81
N HIS A 30 12.27 14.73 -9.50
CA HIS A 30 11.30 15.68 -8.94
C HIS A 30 11.70 17.10 -9.35
N PRO A 31 10.73 17.94 -9.75
CA PRO A 31 11.02 19.35 -9.94
C PRO A 31 11.57 19.90 -8.62
N GLU A 32 12.80 20.40 -8.64
CA GLU A 32 13.31 21.16 -7.50
C GLU A 32 12.37 22.35 -7.29
N PRO A 33 12.00 22.66 -6.03
CA PRO A 33 11.12 23.79 -5.75
C PRO A 33 11.70 25.05 -6.39
N GLY A 34 10.85 25.86 -7.03
CA GLY A 34 11.27 27.10 -7.66
C GLY A 34 12.12 27.92 -6.68
N HIS A 35 13.26 28.45 -7.16
CA HIS A 35 14.22 29.18 -6.33
C HIS A 35 13.51 30.19 -5.40
N GLY A 36 13.43 29.87 -4.10
CA GLY A 36 12.83 30.73 -3.07
C GLY A 36 11.65 30.15 -2.29
N ALA A 37 11.03 29.04 -2.71
CA ALA A 37 9.96 28.40 -1.95
C ALA A 37 10.49 27.77 -0.65
N ARG A 38 9.75 27.91 0.45
CA ARG A 38 10.10 27.30 1.73
C ARG A 38 10.09 25.77 1.62
N GLN A 39 11.10 25.14 2.18
CA GLN A 39 11.22 23.69 2.28
C GLN A 39 11.40 23.29 3.74
N CYS A 40 10.79 22.18 4.11
CA CYS A 40 10.89 21.63 5.44
C CYS A 40 11.67 20.32 5.42
N THR A 41 12.26 19.98 6.57
CA THR A 41 12.83 18.65 6.79
C THR A 41 11.80 17.80 7.50
N VAL A 42 11.62 16.55 7.07
CA VAL A 42 10.78 15.58 7.79
C VAL A 42 11.36 15.31 9.18
N GLN A 43 10.50 15.19 10.19
CA GLN A 43 10.92 15.03 11.59
C GLN A 43 10.31 13.77 12.18
N SER A 44 11.08 13.05 13.00
CA SER A 44 10.61 11.84 13.68
C SER A 44 9.69 12.14 14.86
N GLY A 45 9.67 13.38 15.35
CA GLY A 45 8.66 13.85 16.32
C GLY A 45 7.27 13.96 15.69
N ARG A 46 6.23 14.12 16.54
CA ARG A 46 4.83 14.25 16.07
C ARG A 46 4.46 15.65 15.58
N SER A 47 5.27 16.66 15.86
CA SER A 47 5.07 18.02 15.36
C SER A 47 5.89 18.24 14.08
N PRO A 48 5.27 18.29 12.90
CA PRO A 48 5.98 18.60 11.66
C PRO A 48 6.37 20.08 11.61
N GLN A 49 7.37 20.40 10.79
CA GLN A 49 7.62 21.78 10.41
C GLN A 49 6.47 22.31 9.56
N THR A 50 6.12 23.58 9.76
CA THR A 50 5.02 24.25 9.07
C THR A 50 5.52 25.35 8.16
N ALA A 51 4.66 25.74 7.21
CA ALA A 51 4.79 26.92 6.38
C ALA A 51 3.38 27.52 6.18
N VAL A 52 3.28 28.84 6.03
CA VAL A 52 2.02 29.41 5.53
C VAL A 52 1.89 29.09 4.04
N PRO A 53 0.66 28.93 3.50
CA PRO A 53 0.45 28.50 2.12
C PRO A 53 1.23 29.33 1.07
N GLU A 54 1.35 30.64 1.29
CA GLU A 54 2.02 31.55 0.36
C GLU A 54 3.55 31.33 0.28
N GLU A 55 4.19 30.90 1.38
CA GLU A 55 5.63 30.56 1.41
C GLU A 55 5.97 29.36 0.52
N VAL A 56 4.96 28.54 0.22
CA VAL A 56 5.06 27.37 -0.65
C VAL A 56 4.21 27.54 -1.91
N GLY A 57 3.91 28.77 -2.35
CA GLY A 57 3.27 29.02 -3.64
C GLY A 57 1.80 28.59 -3.75
N LEU A 58 1.07 28.56 -2.63
CA LEU A 58 -0.36 28.25 -2.57
C LEU A 58 -1.18 29.49 -2.15
N ASP A 59 -2.43 29.54 -2.61
CA ASP A 59 -3.46 30.49 -2.17
C ASP A 59 -4.12 29.98 -0.88
N GLY A 60 -3.83 30.63 0.24
CA GLY A 60 -4.34 30.23 1.55
C GLY A 60 -5.87 30.10 1.62
N PRO A 61 -6.65 31.10 1.17
CA PRO A 61 -8.12 31.02 1.19
C PRO A 61 -8.70 29.86 0.36
N ALA A 62 -8.19 29.61 -0.85
CA ALA A 62 -8.64 28.49 -1.67
C ALA A 62 -8.27 27.13 -1.06
N LEU A 63 -7.06 27.02 -0.49
CA LEU A 63 -6.63 25.80 0.21
C LEU A 63 -7.51 25.52 1.45
N ALA A 64 -7.81 26.55 2.24
CA ALA A 64 -8.68 26.44 3.41
C ALA A 64 -10.09 25.98 3.05
N GLN A 65 -10.63 26.42 1.90
CA GLN A 65 -11.91 25.95 1.39
C GLN A 65 -11.87 24.45 1.02
N ALA A 66 -10.80 23.99 0.37
CA ALA A 66 -10.64 22.58 0.03
C ALA A 66 -10.54 21.69 1.28
N VAL A 67 -9.77 22.11 2.29
CA VAL A 67 -9.65 21.40 3.58
C VAL A 67 -10.98 21.41 4.34
N SER A 68 -11.69 22.54 4.35
CA SER A 68 -13.01 22.64 4.98
C SER A 68 -14.05 21.76 4.29
N PHE A 69 -13.99 21.64 2.97
CA PHE A 69 -14.82 20.69 2.23
C PHE A 69 -14.56 19.26 2.69
N ALA A 70 -13.30 18.82 2.71
CA ALA A 70 -12.96 17.47 3.18
C ALA A 70 -13.43 17.22 4.62
N ALA A 71 -13.19 18.16 5.53
CA ALA A 71 -13.63 18.06 6.93
C ALA A 71 -15.17 17.98 7.05
N GLY A 72 -15.89 18.77 6.26
CA GLY A 72 -17.36 18.72 6.16
C GLY A 72 -17.91 17.44 5.50
N ARG A 73 -17.03 16.59 4.97
CA ARG A 73 -17.34 15.29 4.33
C ARG A 73 -16.72 14.13 5.11
N ASN A 74 -16.87 14.15 6.43
CA ASN A 74 -16.47 13.08 7.35
C ASN A 74 -14.97 12.73 7.34
N ARG A 75 -14.10 13.65 6.93
CA ARG A 75 -12.66 13.52 7.19
C ARG A 75 -12.37 14.07 8.58
N THR A 76 -12.00 13.18 9.50
CA THR A 76 -11.77 13.51 10.91
C THR A 76 -10.36 14.03 11.16
N ASN A 77 -9.43 13.72 10.28
CA ASN A 77 -8.09 14.30 10.24
C ASN A 77 -7.74 14.57 8.77
N VAL A 78 -7.29 15.79 8.43
CA VAL A 78 -6.85 16.18 7.08
C VAL A 78 -5.54 16.94 7.19
N GLN A 79 -4.51 16.50 6.50
CA GLN A 79 -3.20 17.14 6.49
C GLN A 79 -2.75 17.32 5.05
N VAL A 80 -2.39 18.55 4.68
CA VAL A 80 -1.80 18.87 3.37
C VAL A 80 -0.36 19.29 3.61
N TYR A 81 0.56 18.58 2.98
CA TYR A 81 1.99 18.84 2.97
C TYR A 81 2.42 19.31 1.58
N ARG A 82 3.28 20.32 1.52
CA ARG A 82 3.98 20.72 0.31
C ARG A 82 5.42 21.06 0.64
N HIS A 83 6.38 20.58 -0.15
CA HIS A 83 7.81 20.72 0.15
C HIS A 83 8.17 20.22 1.55
N ASN A 84 7.55 19.10 1.95
CA ASN A 84 7.58 18.50 3.29
C ASN A 84 7.06 19.38 4.45
N CYS A 85 6.56 20.60 4.18
CA CYS A 85 5.96 21.46 5.20
C CYS A 85 4.48 21.14 5.36
N LEU A 86 3.99 21.04 6.60
CA LEU A 86 2.54 21.04 6.86
C LEU A 86 2.01 22.45 6.58
N VAL A 87 1.15 22.57 5.56
CA VAL A 87 0.68 23.87 5.04
C VAL A 87 -0.81 24.10 5.27
N ALA A 88 -1.56 23.03 5.52
CA ALA A 88 -2.92 23.13 6.04
C ALA A 88 -3.30 21.87 6.84
N ALA A 89 -4.12 22.06 7.86
CA ALA A 89 -4.66 21.01 8.72
C ALA A 89 -6.17 21.19 8.90
N GLY A 90 -6.91 20.09 9.05
CA GLY A 90 -8.32 20.10 9.35
C GLY A 90 -8.63 20.61 10.76
N PRO A 91 -9.87 21.07 11.02
CA PRO A 91 -10.26 21.68 12.30
C PRO A 91 -10.16 20.72 13.49
N HIS A 92 -10.22 19.41 13.25
CA HIS A 92 -10.20 18.36 14.29
C HIS A 92 -8.85 17.67 14.44
N ASN A 93 -7.81 18.10 13.72
CA ASN A 93 -6.54 17.38 13.70
C ASN A 93 -5.88 17.28 15.07
N ALA A 94 -5.94 18.34 15.89
CA ALA A 94 -5.35 18.35 17.22
C ALA A 94 -5.99 17.30 18.15
N GLU A 95 -7.27 16.99 17.94
CA GLU A 95 -8.01 16.02 18.74
C GLU A 95 -7.83 14.58 18.22
N THR A 96 -7.62 14.42 16.91
CA THR A 96 -7.64 13.11 16.25
C THR A 96 -6.26 12.59 15.85
N GLY A 97 -5.25 13.46 15.76
CA GLY A 97 -3.92 13.14 15.22
C GLY A 97 -3.17 12.03 15.96
N HIS A 98 -3.48 11.83 17.25
CA HIS A 98 -2.86 10.82 18.12
C HIS A 98 -3.76 9.60 18.37
N VAL A 99 -5.00 9.61 17.90
CA VAL A 99 -5.93 8.49 18.10
C VAL A 99 -5.69 7.48 16.99
N ALA A 100 -5.40 6.21 17.31
CA ALA A 100 -5.13 5.20 16.28
C ALA A 100 -6.40 4.77 15.52
N TRP A 101 -6.33 4.80 14.19
CA TRP A 101 -7.40 4.38 13.26
C TRP A 101 -6.98 3.16 12.46
N ASN A 102 -7.90 2.22 12.21
CA ASN A 102 -7.68 1.19 11.21
C ASN A 102 -7.57 1.84 9.83
N VAL A 103 -6.38 1.77 9.24
CA VAL A 103 -6.11 2.35 7.92
C VAL A 103 -6.49 1.40 6.77
N TRP A 104 -7.04 0.22 7.09
CA TRP A 104 -7.51 -0.77 6.12
C TRP A 104 -6.43 -1.05 5.07
N SER A 105 -6.80 -1.04 3.78
CA SER A 105 -5.90 -1.37 2.67
C SER A 105 -4.67 -0.46 2.50
N VAL A 106 -4.58 0.68 3.20
CA VAL A 106 -3.30 1.41 3.33
C VAL A 106 -2.21 0.53 3.95
N THR A 107 -2.59 -0.45 4.79
CA THR A 107 -1.68 -1.46 5.35
C THR A 107 -0.86 -2.17 4.28
N LYS A 108 -1.45 -2.43 3.10
CA LYS A 108 -0.73 -3.08 1.98
C LYS A 108 0.46 -2.25 1.50
N THR A 109 0.31 -0.93 1.48
CA THR A 109 1.39 -0.02 1.09
C THR A 109 2.51 -0.03 2.13
N VAL A 110 2.18 -0.12 3.43
CA VAL A 110 3.19 -0.31 4.49
C VAL A 110 3.91 -1.64 4.31
N VAL A 111 3.19 -2.73 4.01
CA VAL A 111 3.79 -4.04 3.67
C VAL A 111 4.72 -3.95 2.48
N SER A 112 4.34 -3.22 1.42
CA SER A 112 5.19 -3.00 0.25
C SER A 112 6.50 -2.30 0.62
N MET A 113 6.46 -1.27 1.47
CA MET A 113 7.69 -0.60 1.92
C MET A 113 8.58 -1.53 2.75
N VAL A 114 8.01 -2.31 3.69
CA VAL A 114 8.77 -3.31 4.46
C VAL A 114 9.38 -4.37 3.53
N THR A 115 8.64 -4.79 2.50
CA THR A 115 9.12 -5.70 1.47
C THR A 115 10.30 -5.11 0.69
N GLY A 116 10.20 -3.82 0.32
CA GLY A 116 11.29 -3.09 -0.32
C GLY A 116 12.56 -3.06 0.50
N ILE A 117 12.46 -2.82 1.81
CA ILE A 117 13.60 -2.91 2.73
C ILE A 117 14.22 -4.30 2.72
N ALA A 118 13.40 -5.37 2.76
CA ALA A 118 13.92 -6.74 2.70
C ALA A 118 14.63 -7.05 1.37
N VAL A 119 14.16 -6.47 0.26
CA VAL A 119 14.82 -6.56 -1.05
C VAL A 119 16.15 -5.81 -1.04
N ASP A 120 16.16 -4.58 -0.51
CA ASP A 120 17.37 -3.74 -0.43
C ASP A 120 18.46 -4.36 0.46
N GLU A 121 18.07 -5.07 1.52
CA GLU A 121 19.00 -5.85 2.36
C GLU A 121 19.45 -7.18 1.73
N GLY A 122 18.98 -7.51 0.52
CA GLY A 122 19.32 -8.75 -0.18
C GLY A 122 18.74 -10.02 0.47
N LYS A 123 17.77 -9.85 1.38
CA LYS A 123 17.09 -10.97 2.07
C LYS A 123 15.99 -11.57 1.21
N LEU A 124 15.37 -10.76 0.36
CA LEU A 124 14.27 -11.15 -0.51
C LEU A 124 14.61 -10.84 -1.97
N ASP A 125 14.54 -11.84 -2.83
CA ASP A 125 14.52 -11.68 -4.29
C ASP A 125 13.07 -11.59 -4.76
N ILE A 126 12.71 -10.43 -5.31
CA ILE A 126 11.36 -10.12 -5.80
C ILE A 126 10.94 -10.99 -7.00
N HIS A 127 11.90 -11.53 -7.76
CA HIS A 127 11.63 -12.36 -8.93
C HIS A 127 11.70 -13.86 -8.64
N ALA A 128 12.13 -14.25 -7.44
CA ALA A 128 12.16 -15.64 -7.03
C ALA A 128 10.75 -16.20 -6.81
N PRO A 129 10.55 -17.51 -7.11
CA PRO A 129 9.34 -18.22 -6.68
C PRO A 129 9.29 -18.28 -5.15
N ILE A 130 8.08 -18.23 -4.59
CA ILE A 130 7.88 -18.30 -3.13
C ILE A 130 8.32 -19.65 -2.54
N ASP A 131 8.45 -20.69 -3.37
CA ASP A 131 9.10 -21.97 -3.04
C ASP A 131 10.40 -21.80 -2.25
N ARG A 132 11.20 -20.81 -2.63
CA ARG A 132 12.50 -20.50 -2.02
C ARG A 132 12.40 -20.20 -0.52
N TYR A 133 11.27 -19.70 -0.05
CA TYR A 133 11.08 -19.21 1.32
C TYR A 133 10.10 -20.06 2.14
N LEU A 134 9.19 -20.78 1.47
CA LEU A 134 8.19 -21.60 2.16
C LEU A 134 8.83 -22.84 2.81
N PRO A 135 8.33 -23.27 3.99
CA PRO A 135 8.72 -24.54 4.58
C PRO A 135 8.52 -25.73 3.61
N PRO A 136 9.35 -26.78 3.71
CA PRO A 136 9.07 -28.05 3.04
C PRO A 136 7.65 -28.55 3.38
N GLY A 137 6.91 -29.01 2.38
CA GLY A 137 5.56 -29.58 2.55
C GLY A 137 4.41 -28.58 2.67
N VAL A 138 4.67 -27.26 2.70
CA VAL A 138 3.63 -26.22 2.76
C VAL A 138 3.28 -25.67 1.36
N GLY A 139 2.06 -25.90 0.89
CA GLY A 139 1.63 -25.53 -0.47
C GLY A 139 2.11 -26.52 -1.54
N ASP A 140 1.34 -26.64 -2.62
CA ASP A 140 1.65 -27.52 -3.74
C ASP A 140 2.59 -26.88 -4.78
N ARG A 141 2.94 -27.63 -5.83
CA ARG A 141 3.84 -27.14 -6.89
C ARG A 141 3.33 -25.88 -7.60
N ALA A 142 2.01 -25.75 -7.80
CA ALA A 142 1.43 -24.63 -8.53
C ALA A 142 1.53 -23.35 -7.70
N HIS A 143 1.16 -23.41 -6.42
CA HIS A 143 1.26 -22.29 -5.49
C HIS A 143 2.72 -21.86 -5.25
N ARG A 144 3.61 -22.84 -5.07
CA ARG A 144 5.04 -22.59 -4.84
C ARG A 144 5.73 -21.89 -6.03
N ALA A 145 5.14 -21.98 -7.23
CA ALA A 145 5.64 -21.32 -8.43
C ALA A 145 5.27 -19.83 -8.55
N ILE A 146 4.35 -19.32 -7.71
CA ILE A 146 4.05 -17.89 -7.61
C ILE A 146 5.33 -17.14 -7.28
N LYS A 147 5.63 -16.03 -7.95
CA LYS A 147 6.78 -15.17 -7.61
C LYS A 147 6.39 -14.13 -6.57
N VAL A 148 7.38 -13.63 -5.84
CA VAL A 148 7.16 -12.53 -4.88
C VAL A 148 6.54 -11.30 -5.57
N VAL A 149 6.99 -10.95 -6.77
CA VAL A 149 6.41 -9.85 -7.57
C VAL A 149 4.93 -10.08 -7.94
N ASP A 150 4.52 -11.35 -8.13
CA ASP A 150 3.13 -11.65 -8.44
C ASP A 150 2.23 -11.35 -7.24
N LEU A 151 2.73 -11.52 -6.02
CA LEU A 151 2.01 -11.13 -4.80
C LEU A 151 1.95 -9.60 -4.63
N LEU A 152 3.05 -8.89 -4.90
CA LEU A 152 3.10 -7.41 -4.82
C LEU A 152 2.21 -6.72 -5.85
N THR A 153 2.02 -7.34 -7.01
CA THR A 153 1.23 -6.79 -8.12
C THR A 153 -0.21 -7.31 -8.15
N GLU A 154 -0.62 -8.10 -7.15
CA GLU A 154 -1.96 -8.73 -7.07
C GLU A 154 -2.27 -9.57 -8.32
N THR A 155 -1.27 -10.33 -8.79
CA THR A 155 -1.35 -11.23 -9.95
C THR A 155 -1.05 -12.69 -9.60
N SER A 156 -1.27 -13.09 -8.34
CA SER A 156 -1.00 -14.45 -7.85
C SER A 156 -1.74 -15.54 -8.62
N GLY A 157 -2.92 -15.20 -9.17
CA GLY A 157 -3.80 -16.14 -9.86
C GLY A 157 -4.68 -16.98 -8.92
N LEU A 158 -4.63 -16.74 -7.61
CA LEU A 158 -5.49 -17.37 -6.63
C LEU A 158 -6.95 -16.93 -6.82
N ARG A 159 -7.88 -17.84 -6.57
CA ARG A 159 -9.30 -17.50 -6.38
C ARG A 159 -9.41 -16.50 -5.24
N GLN A 160 -10.30 -15.52 -5.38
CA GLN A 160 -10.55 -14.50 -4.37
C GLN A 160 -12.01 -14.49 -3.92
N GLY A 161 -12.24 -13.96 -2.73
CA GLY A 161 -13.55 -13.49 -2.27
C GLY A 161 -13.34 -12.31 -1.34
N VAL A 162 -12.92 -11.17 -1.90
CA VAL A 162 -12.41 -10.01 -1.17
C VAL A 162 -13.32 -9.52 -0.03
N ALA A 163 -14.64 -9.57 -0.20
CA ALA A 163 -15.60 -9.17 0.82
C ALA A 163 -15.65 -10.22 1.94
N THR A 164 -15.68 -11.50 1.58
CA THR A 164 -15.66 -12.61 2.54
C THR A 164 -14.38 -12.64 3.35
N GLU A 165 -13.23 -12.48 2.69
CA GLU A 165 -11.91 -12.40 3.33
C GLU A 165 -11.86 -11.23 4.34
N GLY A 166 -12.46 -10.09 4.00
CA GLY A 166 -12.58 -8.95 4.91
C GLY A 166 -13.46 -9.23 6.13
N VAL A 167 -14.60 -9.92 5.94
CA VAL A 167 -15.52 -10.25 7.03
C VAL A 167 -14.87 -11.17 8.07
N THR A 168 -14.11 -12.18 7.65
CA THR A 168 -13.49 -13.14 8.58
C THR A 168 -12.41 -12.48 9.45
N ALA A 169 -11.71 -11.48 8.93
CA ALA A 169 -10.73 -10.72 9.72
C ALA A 169 -11.38 -9.68 10.63
N ILE A 170 -12.48 -9.02 10.22
CA ILE A 170 -13.26 -8.13 11.10
C ILE A 170 -13.76 -8.89 12.32
N LEU A 171 -14.21 -10.13 12.14
CA LEU A 171 -14.63 -11.03 13.22
C LEU A 171 -13.45 -11.72 13.93
N GLN A 172 -12.21 -11.52 13.45
CA GLN A 172 -10.99 -12.17 13.91
C GLN A 172 -11.10 -13.68 14.08
N VAL A 173 -11.76 -14.34 13.12
CA VAL A 173 -11.95 -15.80 13.11
C VAL A 173 -10.93 -16.53 12.23
N ASP A 174 -10.21 -15.79 11.40
CA ASP A 174 -9.11 -16.25 10.56
C ASP A 174 -8.09 -17.09 11.34
N THR A 175 -7.82 -18.30 10.83
CA THR A 175 -7.00 -19.29 11.52
C THR A 175 -5.51 -19.08 11.21
N ASN A 176 -5.07 -19.47 10.02
CA ASN A 176 -3.72 -19.28 9.51
C ASN A 176 -3.83 -18.83 8.05
N ASN A 177 -3.79 -17.52 7.84
CA ASN A 177 -4.08 -16.90 6.55
C ASN A 177 -3.11 -17.32 5.44
N PRO A 178 -1.79 -17.42 5.69
CA PRO A 178 -0.86 -17.88 4.66
C PRO A 178 -1.19 -19.27 4.12
N VAL A 179 -1.54 -20.24 4.98
CA VAL A 179 -1.89 -21.59 4.49
C VAL A 179 -3.29 -21.66 3.93
N GLN A 180 -4.23 -20.85 4.41
CA GLN A 180 -5.52 -20.69 3.75
C GLN A 180 -5.36 -20.14 2.33
N ALA A 181 -4.47 -19.16 2.12
CA ALA A 181 -4.16 -18.66 0.79
C ALA A 181 -3.61 -19.77 -0.12
N LEU A 182 -2.76 -20.66 0.43
CA LEU A 182 -2.22 -21.83 -0.26
C LEU A 182 -3.24 -22.97 -0.46
N ALA A 183 -4.45 -22.86 0.09
CA ALA A 183 -5.56 -23.79 -0.12
C ALA A 183 -6.49 -23.36 -1.25
N LEU A 184 -6.42 -22.09 -1.66
CA LEU A 184 -7.32 -21.52 -2.65
C LEU A 184 -7.01 -22.11 -4.03
N PRO A 185 -8.02 -22.39 -4.87
CA PRO A 185 -7.75 -22.83 -6.23
C PRO A 185 -6.99 -21.76 -7.04
N MET A 186 -6.19 -22.21 -8.00
CA MET A 186 -5.55 -21.34 -8.99
C MET A 186 -6.49 -21.11 -10.17
N ASP A 187 -7.06 -19.91 -10.28
CA ASP A 187 -7.94 -19.51 -11.39
C ASP A 187 -7.17 -19.05 -12.61
N TYR A 188 -6.00 -18.46 -12.39
CA TYR A 188 -5.15 -17.93 -13.44
C TYR A 188 -3.71 -18.38 -13.23
N ARG A 189 -2.92 -18.30 -14.31
CA ARG A 189 -1.48 -18.46 -14.19
C ARG A 189 -0.89 -17.24 -13.45
N PRO A 190 0.04 -17.41 -12.50
CA PRO A 190 0.70 -16.29 -11.84
C PRO A 190 1.29 -15.28 -12.84
N GLY A 191 1.17 -13.99 -12.52
CA GLY A 191 1.68 -12.89 -13.34
C GLY A 191 0.83 -12.53 -14.57
N THR A 192 -0.32 -13.18 -14.79
CA THR A 192 -1.09 -12.98 -16.04
C THR A 192 -2.36 -12.15 -15.91
N ARG A 193 -2.91 -12.01 -14.70
CA ARG A 193 -4.16 -11.28 -14.48
C ARG A 193 -4.15 -10.61 -13.12
N PHE A 194 -4.48 -9.33 -13.09
CA PHE A 194 -4.70 -8.57 -11.85
C PHE A 194 -6.03 -8.97 -11.22
N VAL A 195 -5.99 -9.36 -9.96
CA VAL A 195 -7.14 -9.70 -9.12
C VAL A 195 -6.82 -9.26 -7.69
N TYR A 196 -7.49 -8.21 -7.22
CA TYR A 196 -7.26 -7.64 -5.89
C TYR A 196 -7.68 -8.62 -4.79
N SER A 197 -6.76 -9.04 -3.92
CA SER A 197 -6.99 -10.09 -2.93
C SER A 197 -6.38 -9.74 -1.57
N GLN A 198 -7.07 -10.10 -0.49
CA GLN A 198 -6.54 -9.95 0.86
C GLN A 198 -5.55 -11.08 1.18
N ARG A 199 -5.90 -12.31 0.78
CA ARG A 199 -5.11 -13.53 1.01
C ARG A 199 -3.77 -13.52 0.28
N THR A 200 -3.70 -12.94 -0.91
CA THR A 200 -2.44 -12.74 -1.65
C THR A 200 -1.43 -11.95 -0.81
N VAL A 201 -1.87 -10.90 -0.12
CA VAL A 201 -0.97 -10.05 0.67
C VAL A 201 -0.61 -10.68 2.02
N ASP A 202 -1.52 -11.43 2.65
CA ASP A 202 -1.18 -12.22 3.84
C ASP A 202 -0.09 -13.27 3.53
N LEU A 203 -0.16 -13.91 2.36
CA LEU A 203 0.88 -14.81 1.88
C LEU A 203 2.21 -14.08 1.63
N LEU A 204 2.17 -12.85 1.10
CA LEU A 204 3.37 -12.02 0.93
C LEU A 204 4.05 -11.75 2.26
N VAL A 205 3.31 -11.30 3.28
CA VAL A 205 3.85 -11.03 4.62
C VAL A 205 4.54 -12.26 5.19
N TYR A 206 3.92 -13.43 5.05
CA TYR A 206 4.53 -14.68 5.47
C TYR A 206 5.83 -14.97 4.72
N VAL A 207 5.84 -14.86 3.39
CA VAL A 207 7.05 -15.06 2.57
C VAL A 207 8.17 -14.10 2.97
N VAL A 208 7.85 -12.82 3.18
CA VAL A 208 8.82 -11.82 3.64
C VAL A 208 9.36 -12.21 5.02
N GLN A 209 8.49 -12.58 5.97
CA GLN A 209 8.89 -13.04 7.30
C GLN A 209 9.86 -14.23 7.25
N ARG A 210 9.59 -15.18 6.35
CA ARG A 210 10.46 -16.34 6.13
C ARG A 210 11.80 -15.95 5.52
N ALA A 211 11.82 -15.00 4.59
CA ALA A 211 13.03 -14.52 3.94
C ALA A 211 13.93 -13.73 4.91
N ILE A 212 13.35 -12.91 5.79
CA ILE A 212 14.12 -12.12 6.77
C ILE A 212 14.62 -12.95 7.96
N GLY A 213 13.94 -14.06 8.29
CA GLY A 213 14.33 -14.96 9.39
C GLY A 213 14.00 -14.44 10.79
N GLU A 214 13.15 -13.43 10.90
CA GLU A 214 12.65 -12.84 12.15
C GLU A 214 11.16 -12.49 12.01
N ASP A 215 10.50 -12.07 13.08
CA ASP A 215 9.09 -11.64 13.02
C ASP A 215 8.90 -10.40 12.12
N PHE A 216 7.84 -10.39 11.30
CA PHE A 216 7.61 -9.32 10.33
C PHE A 216 7.43 -7.95 10.98
N GLN A 217 6.65 -7.86 12.07
CA GLN A 217 6.42 -6.59 12.76
C GLN A 217 7.67 -6.13 13.52
N ALA A 218 8.48 -7.05 14.05
CA ALA A 218 9.76 -6.70 14.66
C ALA A 218 10.74 -6.09 13.64
N PHE A 219 10.80 -6.64 12.43
CA PHE A 219 11.59 -6.07 11.34
C PHE A 219 11.03 -4.73 10.88
N ALA A 220 9.70 -4.61 10.70
CA ALA A 220 9.04 -3.35 10.36
C ALA A 220 9.30 -2.27 11.42
N GLN A 221 9.21 -2.61 12.71
CA GLN A 221 9.52 -1.70 13.80
C GLN A 221 10.94 -1.16 13.67
N ARG A 222 11.93 -2.06 13.60
CA ARG A 222 13.35 -1.68 13.60
C ARG A 222 13.79 -0.93 12.35
N LYS A 223 13.22 -1.27 11.19
CA LYS A 223 13.73 -0.80 9.89
C LYS A 223 12.91 0.31 9.27
N LEU A 224 11.62 0.39 9.58
CA LEU A 224 10.71 1.38 9.01
C LEU A 224 10.23 2.37 10.07
N PHE A 225 9.64 1.89 11.17
CA PHE A 225 8.96 2.75 12.14
C PHE A 225 9.91 3.48 13.10
N ASP A 226 10.89 2.79 13.69
CA ASP A 226 11.88 3.40 14.60
C ASP A 226 12.64 4.58 13.96
N PRO A 227 13.17 4.47 12.71
CA PRO A 227 13.81 5.62 12.06
C PRO A 227 12.88 6.82 11.87
N MET A 228 11.58 6.59 11.72
CA MET A 228 10.54 7.63 11.60
C MET A 228 9.99 8.10 12.96
N GLY A 229 10.47 7.55 14.08
CA GLY A 229 9.97 7.87 15.42
C GLY A 229 8.51 7.48 15.60
N ILE A 230 8.09 6.36 15.01
CA ILE A 230 6.80 5.72 15.27
C ILE A 230 7.08 4.60 16.26
N HIS A 231 6.70 4.77 17.51
CA HIS A 231 6.97 3.80 18.57
C HIS A 231 6.00 2.64 18.50
N SER A 232 6.41 1.46 19.00
CA SER A 232 5.54 0.28 19.06
C SER A 232 4.30 0.47 19.95
N SER A 233 4.28 1.50 20.80
CA SER A 233 3.12 1.93 21.61
C SER A 233 2.16 2.84 20.86
N ASP A 234 2.54 3.36 19.69
CA ASP A 234 1.73 4.32 18.93
C ASP A 234 0.69 3.62 18.07
N TYR A 235 0.98 2.39 17.63
CA TYR A 235 0.12 1.62 16.73
C TYR A 235 -0.19 0.21 17.27
N PHE A 236 -1.22 -0.40 16.71
CA PHE A 236 -1.50 -1.83 16.87
C PHE A 236 -1.63 -2.47 15.49
N TRP A 237 -0.93 -3.58 15.25
CA TRP A 237 -1.06 -4.31 14.01
C TRP A 237 -1.54 -5.73 14.29
N ALA A 238 -2.79 -6.00 13.92
CA ALA A 238 -3.43 -7.27 14.23
C ALA A 238 -2.73 -8.47 13.57
N ARG A 239 -2.98 -9.64 14.17
CA ARG A 239 -2.52 -10.94 13.69
C ARG A 239 -3.71 -11.89 13.56
N ASP A 240 -3.59 -12.87 12.67
CA ASP A 240 -4.49 -14.02 12.65
C ASP A 240 -4.32 -14.87 13.92
N ARG A 241 -5.19 -15.88 14.09
CA ARG A 241 -5.20 -16.70 15.31
C ARG A 241 -4.01 -17.67 15.41
N ALA A 242 -3.22 -17.83 14.34
CA ALA A 242 -1.95 -18.55 14.33
C ALA A 242 -0.74 -17.63 14.57
N GLY A 243 -0.95 -16.32 14.71
CA GLY A 243 0.07 -15.33 15.02
C GLY A 243 0.75 -14.70 13.79
N ASN A 244 0.25 -14.92 12.58
CA ASN A 244 0.76 -14.24 11.39
C ASN A 244 0.19 -12.83 11.30
N THR A 245 1.03 -11.86 10.94
CA THR A 245 0.61 -10.47 10.72
C THR A 245 -0.33 -10.36 9.52
N TYR A 246 -1.45 -9.64 9.68
CA TYR A 246 -2.31 -9.29 8.56
C TYR A 246 -1.57 -8.37 7.59
N GLY A 247 -1.51 -8.73 6.31
CA GLY A 247 -0.84 -7.91 5.31
C GLY A 247 -1.74 -6.85 4.68
N TYR A 248 -3.05 -7.06 4.74
CA TYR A 248 -3.97 -6.33 3.89
C TYR A 248 -4.77 -5.23 4.59
N ALA A 249 -4.88 -5.30 5.92
CA ALA A 249 -5.65 -4.39 6.78
C ALA A 249 -5.20 -4.50 8.25
N HIS A 250 -5.89 -3.80 9.15
CA HIS A 250 -5.76 -3.93 10.60
C HIS A 250 -4.42 -3.46 11.19
N LEU A 251 -3.67 -2.64 10.44
CA LEU A 251 -2.79 -1.67 11.05
C LEU A 251 -3.65 -0.51 11.57
N MET A 252 -3.70 -0.37 12.89
CA MET A 252 -4.29 0.76 13.59
C MET A 252 -3.19 1.74 13.96
N ILE A 253 -3.13 2.88 13.28
CA ILE A 253 -2.05 3.87 13.41
C ILE A 253 -2.63 5.28 13.55
N PRO A 254 -2.02 6.18 14.34
CA PRO A 254 -2.47 7.56 14.44
C PRO A 254 -2.29 8.33 13.11
N PRO A 255 -3.19 9.27 12.77
CA PRO A 255 -3.08 10.06 11.55
C PRO A 255 -1.74 10.79 11.37
N ASP A 256 -1.13 11.26 12.46
CA ASP A 256 0.17 11.96 12.41
C ASP A 256 1.29 11.01 12.00
N ASP A 257 1.27 9.77 12.47
CA ASP A 257 2.24 8.74 12.08
C ASP A 257 1.93 8.17 10.69
N LEU A 258 0.66 8.11 10.29
CA LEU A 258 0.28 7.82 8.91
C LEU A 258 0.80 8.91 7.94
N ALA A 259 0.80 10.18 8.33
CA ALA A 259 1.38 11.24 7.52
C ALA A 259 2.89 11.02 7.29
N LYS A 260 3.63 10.48 8.27
CA LYS A 260 5.05 10.11 8.10
C LYS A 260 5.24 9.03 7.03
N VAL A 261 4.38 8.00 7.02
CA VAL A 261 4.34 6.97 5.96
C VAL A 261 4.16 7.63 4.59
N GLY A 262 3.23 8.59 4.47
CA GLY A 262 3.02 9.34 3.23
C GLY A 262 4.18 10.22 2.81
N LEU A 263 4.83 10.90 3.75
CA LEU A 263 6.02 11.70 3.47
C LEU A 263 7.18 10.81 3.02
N LEU A 264 7.33 9.61 3.58
CA LEU A 264 8.33 8.65 3.10
C LEU A 264 8.07 8.25 1.65
N MET A 265 6.80 8.00 1.30
CA MET A 265 6.40 7.72 -0.09
C MET A 265 6.70 8.90 -1.02
N ALA A 266 6.32 10.12 -0.61
CA ALA A 266 6.55 11.34 -1.38
C ALA A 266 8.04 11.64 -1.59
N ASN A 267 8.87 11.31 -0.60
CA ASN A 267 10.33 11.46 -0.66
C ASN A 267 11.04 10.24 -1.25
N ARG A 268 10.35 9.38 -2.01
CA ARG A 268 10.92 8.19 -2.68
C ARG A 268 11.74 7.32 -1.73
N GLY A 269 11.21 7.07 -0.54
CA GLY A 269 11.81 6.21 0.48
C GLY A 269 12.91 6.85 1.32
N ARG A 270 13.15 8.16 1.14
CA ARG A 270 14.08 8.94 1.96
C ARG A 270 13.38 9.53 3.18
N TRP A 271 13.98 9.36 4.35
CA TRP A 271 13.56 10.00 5.60
C TRP A 271 14.73 10.81 6.15
N ALA A 272 14.59 12.14 6.13
CA ALA A 272 15.64 13.09 6.48
C ALA A 272 16.94 12.81 5.70
N ASP A 273 18.03 12.43 6.37
CA ASP A 273 19.33 12.09 5.80
C ASP A 273 19.47 10.60 5.43
N ARG A 274 18.47 9.77 5.71
CA ARG A 274 18.54 8.31 5.53
C ARG A 274 17.67 7.83 4.37
N GLN A 275 18.19 6.93 3.55
CA GLN A 275 17.39 6.17 2.59
C GLN A 275 16.86 4.91 3.29
N LEU A 276 15.58 4.87 3.64
CA LEU A 276 14.98 3.73 4.34
C LEU A 276 14.56 2.64 3.36
N VAL A 277 13.85 3.03 2.30
CA VAL A 277 13.49 2.16 1.15
C VAL A 277 14.18 2.74 -0.06
N SER A 278 14.86 1.95 -0.89
CA SER A 278 15.62 2.48 -2.02
C SER A 278 14.71 3.23 -3.00
N ALA A 279 15.22 4.34 -3.55
CA ALA A 279 14.50 5.09 -4.58
C ALA A 279 14.15 4.19 -5.78
N ARG A 280 15.04 3.24 -6.13
CA ARG A 280 14.78 2.25 -7.18
C ARG A 280 13.56 1.37 -6.88
N TYR A 281 13.42 0.89 -5.64
CA TYR A 281 12.26 0.09 -5.27
C TYR A 281 11.00 0.96 -5.29
N MET A 282 11.04 2.18 -4.74
CA MET A 282 9.89 3.08 -4.72
C MET A 282 9.45 3.46 -6.14
N ASP A 283 10.38 3.74 -7.06
CA ASP A 283 10.07 4.01 -8.46
C ASP A 283 9.34 2.83 -9.11
N ALA A 284 9.84 1.61 -8.90
CA ALA A 284 9.20 0.39 -9.40
C ALA A 284 7.81 0.20 -8.76
N ALA A 285 7.69 0.46 -7.45
CA ALA A 285 6.45 0.35 -6.70
C ALA A 285 5.38 1.35 -7.16
N THR A 286 5.79 2.50 -7.71
CA THR A 286 4.90 3.51 -8.28
C THR A 286 4.84 3.52 -9.81
N THR A 287 5.33 2.46 -10.46
CA THR A 287 5.28 2.29 -11.91
C THR A 287 4.09 1.39 -12.31
N PRO A 288 3.34 1.74 -13.37
CA PRO A 288 2.28 0.88 -13.91
C PRO A 288 2.72 -0.54 -14.20
N THR A 289 1.91 -1.53 -13.80
CA THR A 289 2.12 -2.93 -14.16
C THR A 289 1.47 -3.27 -15.50
N ASP A 290 1.98 -4.31 -16.16
CA ASP A 290 1.47 -4.77 -17.48
C ASP A 290 0.01 -5.23 -17.41
N THR A 291 -0.40 -5.85 -16.29
CA THR A 291 -1.75 -6.38 -16.09
C THR A 291 -2.74 -5.35 -15.55
N ASN A 292 -2.25 -4.29 -14.90
CA ASN A 292 -3.08 -3.19 -14.42
C ASN A 292 -2.27 -1.89 -14.35
N ARG A 293 -2.50 -1.00 -15.33
CA ARG A 293 -1.81 0.29 -15.42
C ARG A 293 -2.06 1.24 -14.23
N CYS A 294 -3.05 0.93 -13.40
CA CYS A 294 -3.47 1.72 -12.25
C CYS A 294 -2.95 1.16 -10.93
N TYR A 295 -2.03 0.20 -10.99
CA TYR A 295 -1.50 -0.48 -9.82
C TYR A 295 -0.01 -0.76 -10.01
N GLY A 296 0.76 -0.52 -8.96
CA GLY A 296 2.18 -0.84 -8.84
C GLY A 296 2.42 -1.96 -7.82
N TYR A 297 3.38 -1.78 -6.91
CA TYR A 297 3.64 -2.74 -5.82
C TYR A 297 2.81 -2.37 -4.60
N LEU A 298 1.56 -2.85 -4.59
CA LEU A 298 0.55 -2.56 -3.57
C LEU A 298 0.24 -1.07 -3.37
N ILE A 299 0.39 -0.27 -4.43
CA ILE A 299 0.13 1.17 -4.48
C ILE A 299 -0.75 1.44 -5.70
N TRP A 300 -1.83 2.21 -5.52
CA TRP A 300 -2.71 2.64 -6.60
C TRP A 300 -2.11 3.83 -7.34
N LEU A 301 -2.24 3.83 -8.67
CA LEU A 301 -1.67 4.84 -9.56
C LEU A 301 -2.78 5.56 -10.30
N SER A 302 -2.63 6.88 -10.47
CA SER A 302 -3.52 7.67 -11.30
C SER A 302 -3.01 7.77 -12.74
N GLY A 303 -3.94 7.77 -13.68
CA GLY A 303 -3.63 7.83 -15.09
C GLY A 303 -4.87 7.70 -15.94
N TRP A 304 -4.70 7.89 -17.25
CA TRP A 304 -5.81 7.74 -18.18
C TRP A 304 -6.35 6.30 -18.17
N GLY A 305 -7.67 6.18 -17.98
CA GLY A 305 -8.36 4.89 -17.88
C GLY A 305 -8.26 4.22 -16.51
N CYS A 306 -7.81 4.93 -15.47
CA CYS A 306 -7.89 4.48 -14.09
C CYS A 306 -9.24 4.81 -13.45
N TRP A 307 -9.62 3.97 -12.49
CA TRP A 307 -10.96 3.94 -11.89
C TRP A 307 -10.89 3.95 -10.36
N GLY A 308 -12.03 4.09 -9.69
CA GLY A 308 -12.11 4.20 -8.23
C GLY A 308 -11.40 5.46 -7.73
N ASP A 309 -10.70 5.36 -6.60
CA ASP A 309 -10.04 6.51 -5.96
C ASP A 309 -8.97 7.18 -6.83
N SER A 310 -8.41 6.43 -7.79
CA SER A 310 -7.44 6.94 -8.75
C SER A 310 -8.06 7.89 -9.80
N THR A 311 -9.39 7.88 -9.97
CA THR A 311 -10.13 8.75 -10.90
C THR A 311 -10.10 10.22 -10.47
N GLY A 312 -10.08 10.48 -9.16
CA GLY A 312 -10.07 11.84 -8.62
C GLY A 312 -8.70 12.50 -8.61
N LEU A 313 -7.64 11.78 -9.02
CA LEU A 313 -6.26 12.24 -8.93
C LEU A 313 -5.70 12.69 -10.29
N PRO A 314 -4.87 13.75 -10.33
CA PRO A 314 -4.19 14.15 -11.56
C PRO A 314 -3.21 13.07 -12.04
N PRO A 315 -2.95 12.91 -13.36
CA PRO A 315 -2.04 11.89 -13.87
C PRO A 315 -0.65 11.91 -13.23
N GLY A 316 -0.09 10.73 -12.96
CA GLY A 316 1.23 10.60 -12.33
C GLY A 316 1.23 10.78 -10.81
N ALA A 317 0.06 10.98 -10.20
CA ALA A 317 -0.14 10.83 -8.78
C ALA A 317 -0.29 9.35 -8.40
N PHE A 318 -0.14 9.06 -7.12
CA PHE A 318 -0.37 7.73 -6.58
C PHE A 318 -0.94 7.81 -5.17
N THR A 319 -1.55 6.71 -4.73
CA THR A 319 -2.28 6.67 -3.47
C THR A 319 -2.17 5.33 -2.75
N ALA A 320 -2.01 5.40 -1.43
CA ALA A 320 -2.44 4.32 -0.55
C ALA A 320 -3.92 4.54 -0.23
N SER A 321 -4.78 3.59 -0.62
CA SER A 321 -6.22 3.66 -0.41
C SER A 321 -6.70 2.55 0.51
N GLY A 322 -7.49 2.94 1.52
CA GLY A 322 -8.15 2.08 2.49
C GLY A 322 -9.66 2.28 2.51
N MET A 323 -10.39 1.21 2.86
CA MET A 323 -11.84 1.23 3.05
C MET A 323 -12.27 2.35 4.01
N MET A 324 -13.47 2.91 3.80
CA MET A 324 -13.98 4.09 4.51
C MET A 324 -13.14 5.37 4.28
N SER A 325 -12.38 5.38 3.18
CA SER A 325 -11.65 6.51 2.62
C SER A 325 -10.41 6.92 3.43
N GLN A 326 -9.68 5.96 3.97
CA GLN A 326 -8.35 6.24 4.54
C GLN A 326 -7.39 6.44 3.38
N HIS A 327 -6.77 7.62 3.27
CA HIS A 327 -5.97 7.94 2.10
C HIS A 327 -4.66 8.63 2.44
N THR A 328 -3.64 8.23 1.70
CA THR A 328 -2.39 8.96 1.55
C THR A 328 -2.17 9.20 0.07
N LEU A 329 -2.30 10.45 -0.38
CA LEU A 329 -2.28 10.87 -1.76
C LEU A 329 -0.97 11.62 -2.03
N VAL A 330 -0.23 11.25 -3.07
CA VAL A 330 1.03 11.90 -3.42
C VAL A 330 0.95 12.44 -4.83
N LEU A 331 1.32 13.70 -5.01
CA LEU A 331 1.40 14.40 -6.29
C LEU A 331 2.85 14.82 -6.53
N PRO A 332 3.69 13.93 -7.14
CA PRO A 332 5.13 14.18 -7.31
C PRO A 332 5.46 15.47 -8.05
N HIS A 333 4.66 15.83 -9.05
CA HIS A 333 4.87 17.02 -9.88
C HIS A 333 4.64 18.35 -9.14
N LEU A 334 3.99 18.31 -7.97
CA LEU A 334 3.76 19.48 -7.11
C LEU A 334 4.55 19.41 -5.80
N ASP A 335 5.33 18.34 -5.60
CA ASP A 335 5.98 18.01 -4.34
C ASP A 335 5.01 18.12 -3.15
N MET A 336 3.87 17.46 -3.31
CA MET A 336 2.71 17.58 -2.43
C MET A 336 2.24 16.21 -1.97
N MET A 337 1.91 16.10 -0.67
CA MET A 337 1.34 14.92 -0.05
C MET A 337 0.13 15.31 0.78
N ILE A 338 -0.94 14.51 0.68
CA ILE A 338 -2.15 14.68 1.47
C ILE A 338 -2.37 13.41 2.26
N SER A 339 -2.55 13.52 3.56
CA SER A 339 -2.94 12.41 4.43
C SER A 339 -4.26 12.75 5.09
N TRP A 340 -5.22 11.82 5.05
CA TRP A 340 -6.43 11.96 5.86
C TRP A 340 -6.98 10.62 6.33
N THR A 341 -7.74 10.69 7.41
CA THR A 341 -8.57 9.60 7.94
C THR A 341 -10.01 10.05 8.11
N GLY A 342 -10.94 9.10 8.21
CA GLY A 342 -12.36 9.41 8.41
C GLY A 342 -13.31 8.26 8.11
N LEU A 343 -14.59 8.56 7.91
CA LEU A 343 -15.66 7.57 7.70
C LEU A 343 -16.51 7.89 6.46
N GLY A 344 -16.16 7.26 5.32
CA GLY A 344 -16.90 7.41 4.05
C GLY A 344 -17.00 8.87 3.59
N GLY A 345 -18.20 9.34 3.28
CA GLY A 345 -18.42 10.76 2.94
C GLY A 345 -18.30 11.11 1.46
N SER A 346 -18.32 10.13 0.56
CA SER A 346 -18.58 10.37 -0.86
C SER A 346 -20.09 10.46 -1.13
N VAL A 347 -20.51 11.38 -2.00
CA VAL A 347 -21.87 11.37 -2.53
C VAL A 347 -21.89 10.49 -3.77
N ASN A 348 -22.73 9.45 -3.78
CA ASN A 348 -22.98 8.67 -4.98
C ASN A 348 -24.51 8.60 -5.21
N PRO A 349 -25.01 9.00 -6.41
CA PRO A 349 -26.43 8.88 -6.73
C PRO A 349 -26.97 7.44 -6.71
N ASP A 350 -26.10 6.42 -6.85
CA ASP A 350 -26.44 5.00 -6.84
C ASP A 350 -26.54 4.40 -5.41
N GLY A 351 -26.54 5.24 -4.37
CA GLY A 351 -26.71 4.83 -2.97
C GLY A 351 -25.52 4.06 -2.39
N ILE A 352 -25.80 3.17 -1.43
CA ILE A 352 -24.76 2.49 -0.63
C ILE A 352 -23.87 1.56 -1.46
N ILE A 353 -24.42 0.96 -2.53
CA ILE A 353 -23.67 0.09 -3.45
C ILE A 353 -22.66 0.93 -4.25
N GLY A 354 -23.07 2.10 -4.75
CA GLY A 354 -22.17 3.04 -5.40
C GLY A 354 -21.10 3.65 -4.47
N GLN A 355 -21.38 3.75 -3.16
CA GLN A 355 -20.39 4.22 -2.18
C GLN A 355 -19.29 3.19 -1.88
N LEU A 356 -19.57 1.90 -2.06
CA LEU A 356 -18.55 0.85 -1.96
C LEU A 356 -17.68 0.77 -3.23
N ASP A 357 -18.21 1.21 -4.37
CA ASP A 357 -17.55 1.15 -5.68
C ASP A 357 -16.67 2.38 -5.98
N SER A 358 -16.95 3.55 -5.37
CA SER A 358 -16.19 4.76 -5.69
C SER A 358 -16.14 5.81 -4.58
N GLY A 359 -14.95 5.99 -3.99
CA GLY A 359 -14.57 7.18 -3.23
C GLY A 359 -14.24 8.39 -4.12
N ALA A 360 -14.34 8.27 -5.45
CA ALA A 360 -13.78 9.21 -6.40
C ALA A 360 -14.37 10.61 -6.32
N GLU A 361 -15.66 10.76 -6.02
CA GLU A 361 -16.31 12.08 -5.93
C GLU A 361 -15.61 12.96 -4.88
N LEU A 362 -15.44 12.45 -3.67
CA LEU A 362 -14.81 13.17 -2.56
C LEU A 362 -13.38 13.59 -2.94
N ILE A 363 -12.58 12.64 -3.45
CA ILE A 363 -11.20 12.90 -3.86
C ILE A 363 -11.16 13.91 -5.00
N HIS A 364 -12.01 13.75 -6.02
CA HIS A 364 -12.05 14.63 -7.19
C HIS A 364 -12.42 16.06 -6.82
N THR A 365 -13.48 16.23 -6.03
CA THR A 365 -13.96 17.56 -5.60
C THR A 365 -12.93 18.24 -4.70
N PHE A 366 -12.32 17.49 -3.77
CA PHE A 366 -11.20 18.00 -2.97
C PHE A 366 -10.01 18.40 -3.85
N MET A 367 -9.58 17.53 -4.77
CA MET A 367 -8.44 17.79 -5.66
C MET A 367 -8.70 18.98 -6.57
N ARG A 368 -9.93 19.18 -7.04
CA ARG A 368 -10.28 20.38 -7.80
C ARG A 368 -10.04 21.66 -6.99
N GLY A 369 -10.46 21.69 -5.73
CA GLY A 369 -10.23 22.83 -4.84
C GLY A 369 -8.74 23.04 -4.54
N LEU A 370 -8.04 21.95 -4.20
CA LEU A 370 -6.61 21.96 -3.89
C LEU A 370 -5.77 22.42 -5.08
N LEU A 371 -5.97 21.86 -6.27
CA LEU A 371 -5.24 22.24 -7.47
C LEU A 371 -5.56 23.69 -7.90
N GLY A 372 -6.75 24.19 -7.58
CA GLY A 372 -7.11 25.60 -7.78
C GLY A 372 -6.37 26.59 -6.87
N SER A 373 -5.77 26.09 -5.77
CA SER A 373 -4.94 26.90 -4.86
C SER A 373 -3.50 27.07 -5.34
N VAL A 374 -3.00 26.24 -6.27
CA VAL A 374 -1.61 26.30 -6.73
C VAL A 374 -1.37 27.56 -7.58
N ARG A 375 -0.32 28.33 -7.26
CA ARG A 375 -0.01 29.62 -7.92
C ARG A 375 1.32 29.63 -8.66
N ASP A 376 2.30 28.87 -8.17
CA ASP A 376 3.69 28.89 -8.64
C ASP A 376 3.98 27.86 -9.74
N THR A 377 3.12 26.85 -9.90
CA THR A 377 3.29 25.77 -10.87
C THR A 377 2.06 25.70 -11.79
N PRO A 378 2.23 25.72 -13.12
CA PRO A 378 1.12 25.54 -14.06
C PRO A 378 0.37 24.24 -13.78
N THR A 379 -0.85 24.36 -13.27
CA THR A 379 -1.64 23.24 -12.80
C THR A 379 -2.99 23.21 -13.50
N ARG A 380 -3.35 22.06 -14.08
CA ARG A 380 -4.65 21.87 -14.72
C ARG A 380 -5.71 21.56 -13.66
N VAL A 381 -6.61 22.49 -13.43
CA VAL A 381 -7.77 22.26 -12.55
C VAL A 381 -8.81 21.41 -13.31
N PRO A 382 -9.21 20.23 -12.79
CA PRO A 382 -10.22 19.41 -13.44
C PRO A 382 -11.59 20.09 -13.43
N GLY A 383 -12.45 19.70 -14.36
CA GLY A 383 -13.86 20.10 -14.39
C GLY A 383 -14.67 19.54 -13.20
N PRO A 384 -15.99 19.76 -13.17
CA PRO A 384 -16.86 19.13 -12.17
C PRO A 384 -16.73 17.60 -12.19
N TYR A 385 -16.91 16.96 -11.04
CA TYR A 385 -16.97 15.50 -10.99
C TYR A 385 -18.16 15.01 -11.82
N ILE A 386 -17.93 13.97 -12.63
CA ILE A 386 -18.97 13.30 -13.40
C ILE A 386 -18.93 11.85 -12.97
N GLN A 387 -20.04 11.38 -12.39
CA GLN A 387 -20.18 9.99 -11.96
C GLN A 387 -20.01 9.07 -13.18
N PRO A 388 -19.06 8.12 -13.18
CA PRO A 388 -18.97 7.14 -14.23
C PRO A 388 -20.22 6.23 -14.21
N PRO A 389 -20.58 5.61 -15.34
CA PRO A 389 -21.68 4.65 -15.36
C PRO A 389 -21.41 3.50 -14.37
N PRO A 390 -22.44 3.03 -13.64
CA PRO A 390 -22.28 1.95 -12.69
C PRO A 390 -21.75 0.69 -13.39
N ARG A 391 -20.89 -0.05 -12.69
CA ARG A 391 -20.38 -1.33 -13.16
C ARG A 391 -21.29 -2.46 -12.73
N ASP A 392 -21.37 -3.47 -13.58
CA ASP A 392 -21.97 -4.75 -13.24
C ASP A 392 -20.98 -5.54 -12.38
N VAL A 393 -21.09 -5.39 -11.05
CA VAL A 393 -20.34 -6.20 -10.08
C VAL A 393 -21.27 -7.30 -9.59
N GLN A 394 -20.97 -8.55 -9.94
CA GLN A 394 -21.76 -9.68 -9.48
C GLN A 394 -21.37 -10.06 -8.04
N VAL A 395 -22.32 -10.48 -7.22
CA VAL A 395 -22.04 -10.86 -5.82
C VAL A 395 -20.99 -11.98 -5.74
N GLY A 396 -21.03 -12.94 -6.68
CA GLY A 396 -20.05 -14.02 -6.77
C GLY A 396 -18.62 -13.55 -7.13
N ASP A 397 -18.46 -12.33 -7.62
CA ASP A 397 -17.15 -11.74 -7.91
C ASP A 397 -16.49 -11.14 -6.66
N VAL A 398 -17.19 -11.02 -5.53
CA VAL A 398 -16.65 -10.42 -4.30
C VAL A 398 -16.88 -11.26 -3.06
N ALA A 399 -17.85 -12.18 -3.09
CA ALA A 399 -18.16 -13.08 -1.98
C ALA A 399 -18.07 -14.54 -2.43
N ASP A 400 -17.32 -15.33 -1.65
CA ASP A 400 -17.24 -16.78 -1.82
C ASP A 400 -17.42 -17.47 -0.47
N PHE A 401 -18.56 -18.14 -0.27
CA PHE A 401 -18.88 -18.80 0.99
C PHE A 401 -17.97 -20.00 1.30
N ASP A 402 -17.28 -20.58 0.31
CA ASP A 402 -16.29 -21.62 0.55
C ASP A 402 -15.07 -21.09 1.32
N ILE A 403 -14.76 -19.80 1.20
CA ILE A 403 -13.74 -19.14 2.02
C ILE A 403 -14.17 -19.09 3.49
N VAL A 404 -15.44 -18.79 3.79
CA VAL A 404 -15.95 -18.84 5.18
C VAL A 404 -15.88 -20.26 5.73
N ARG A 405 -16.33 -21.25 4.94
CA ARG A 405 -16.31 -22.66 5.35
C ARG A 405 -14.89 -23.14 5.65
N ALA A 406 -13.91 -22.70 4.86
CA ALA A 406 -12.50 -23.04 5.03
C ALA A 406 -11.92 -22.52 6.35
N VAL A 407 -12.29 -21.31 6.79
CA VAL A 407 -11.92 -20.78 8.11
C VAL A 407 -12.46 -21.68 9.25
N LEU A 408 -13.62 -22.30 9.05
CA LEU A 408 -14.19 -23.27 9.99
C LEU A 408 -13.58 -24.68 9.87
N GLY A 409 -12.62 -24.88 8.96
CA GLY A 409 -11.99 -26.18 8.69
C GLY A 409 -12.85 -27.14 7.86
N THR A 410 -13.81 -26.61 7.09
CA THR A 410 -14.74 -27.41 6.29
C THR A 410 -14.80 -26.94 4.84
N GLY A 411 -15.31 -27.80 3.95
CA GLY A 411 -15.46 -27.45 2.53
C GLY A 411 -14.17 -27.61 1.72
N PRO A 412 -14.23 -27.27 0.42
CA PRO A 412 -13.18 -27.59 -0.55
C PRO A 412 -11.90 -26.77 -0.38
N TYR A 413 -11.96 -25.59 0.23
CA TYR A 413 -10.78 -24.73 0.44
C TYR A 413 -10.19 -24.89 1.85
N ALA A 414 -10.69 -25.83 2.66
CA ALA A 414 -10.11 -26.09 3.98
C ALA A 414 -8.71 -26.69 3.83
N TYR A 415 -7.70 -26.02 4.39
CA TYR A 415 -6.34 -26.54 4.34
C TYR A 415 -6.20 -27.81 5.20
N PRO A 416 -5.61 -28.90 4.68
CA PRO A 416 -5.43 -30.12 5.45
C PRO A 416 -4.67 -29.92 6.77
N GLY A 417 -5.24 -30.41 7.86
CA GLY A 417 -4.67 -30.23 9.20
C GLY A 417 -5.03 -28.91 9.88
N CYS A 418 -6.01 -28.16 9.34
CA CYS A 418 -6.55 -26.96 9.95
C CYS A 418 -8.04 -27.09 10.25
N THR A 419 -8.38 -26.84 11.52
CA THR A 419 -9.72 -26.75 12.10
C THR A 419 -9.90 -25.36 12.72
N PHE A 420 -11.09 -25.08 13.25
CA PHE A 420 -11.36 -23.81 13.90
C PHE A 420 -10.50 -23.56 15.16
N ASP A 421 -10.03 -24.60 15.85
CA ASP A 421 -9.29 -24.51 17.11
C ASP A 421 -7.77 -24.82 16.98
N ARG A 422 -7.35 -25.45 15.87
CA ARG A 422 -5.97 -25.87 15.65
C ARG A 422 -5.61 -25.78 14.16
N CYS A 423 -4.38 -25.43 13.83
CA CYS A 423 -3.89 -25.50 12.45
C CYS A 423 -2.44 -25.95 12.39
N LEU A 424 -2.15 -26.91 11.51
CA LEU A 424 -0.83 -27.56 11.38
C LEU A 424 -0.28 -28.09 12.72
N GLY A 425 -1.15 -28.65 13.56
CA GLY A 425 -0.78 -29.19 14.86
C GLY A 425 -0.65 -28.15 15.98
N VAL A 426 -0.73 -26.86 15.67
CA VAL A 426 -0.60 -25.75 16.63
C VAL A 426 -1.98 -25.24 17.09
N PRO A 427 -2.25 -25.13 18.40
CA PRO A 427 -3.48 -24.52 18.91
C PRO A 427 -3.61 -23.05 18.47
N LEU A 428 -4.82 -22.64 18.12
CA LEU A 428 -5.12 -21.27 17.69
C LEU A 428 -5.56 -20.42 18.87
N ALA A 429 -5.15 -19.16 18.88
CA ALA A 429 -5.63 -18.19 19.86
C ALA A 429 -7.15 -17.98 19.73
N PRO A 430 -7.86 -17.60 20.80
CA PRO A 430 -9.25 -17.14 20.68
C PRO A 430 -9.35 -15.89 19.78
N PRO A 431 -10.51 -15.65 19.12
CA PRO A 431 -10.78 -14.38 18.46
C PRO A 431 -10.53 -13.21 19.42
N PHE A 432 -9.93 -12.11 18.92
CA PHE A 432 -9.63 -10.91 19.73
C PHE A 432 -8.61 -11.07 20.84
N ALA A 433 -7.94 -12.22 20.99
CA ALA A 433 -6.95 -12.43 22.05
C ALA A 433 -5.76 -11.45 21.99
N GLY A 434 -5.40 -10.97 20.79
CA GLY A 434 -4.31 -10.01 20.59
C GLY A 434 -4.73 -8.54 20.56
N ALA A 435 -6.02 -8.23 20.58
CA ALA A 435 -6.51 -6.86 20.48
C ALA A 435 -6.33 -6.12 21.82
N PRO A 436 -5.66 -4.95 21.86
CA PRO A 436 -5.62 -4.14 23.06
C PRO A 436 -7.04 -3.71 23.46
N PRO A 437 -7.31 -3.51 24.75
CA PRO A 437 -8.58 -2.94 25.19
C PRO A 437 -8.85 -1.62 24.46
N GLY A 438 -10.11 -1.40 24.08
CA GLY A 438 -10.51 -0.17 23.40
C GLY A 438 -10.27 -0.15 21.89
N CYS A 439 -9.52 -1.10 21.32
CA CYS A 439 -9.38 -1.27 19.88
C CYS A 439 -10.54 -2.08 19.31
N LEU A 440 -11.53 -1.39 18.73
CA LEU A 440 -12.70 -1.99 18.10
C LEU A 440 -12.66 -1.68 16.61
N VAL A 441 -12.40 -2.69 15.76
CA VAL A 441 -12.52 -2.77 14.28
C VAL A 441 -12.00 -1.55 13.48
N GLN A 442 -12.49 -0.36 13.75
CA GLN A 442 -12.19 0.92 13.12
C GLN A 442 -11.27 1.84 13.92
N ILE A 443 -11.32 1.86 15.26
CA ILE A 443 -10.63 2.86 16.09
C ILE A 443 -10.21 2.28 17.45
N CYS A 444 -9.12 2.80 18.01
CA CYS A 444 -8.68 2.51 19.38
C CYS A 444 -8.99 3.69 20.32
N LEU A 445 -9.81 3.44 21.36
CA LEU A 445 -10.21 4.44 22.35
C LEU A 445 -10.21 3.86 23.77
N GLY A 446 -9.78 4.64 24.75
CA GLY A 446 -9.91 4.30 26.18
C GLY A 446 -8.60 4.42 26.94
N PRO A 447 -8.60 4.50 28.28
CA PRO A 447 -7.43 4.88 29.05
C PRO A 447 -6.42 3.75 29.33
N ASP A 448 -6.56 2.56 28.72
CA ASP A 448 -5.66 1.45 29.00
C ASP A 448 -4.27 1.75 28.40
N PRO A 449 -3.16 1.59 29.16
CA PRO A 449 -1.81 1.86 28.65
C PRO A 449 -1.42 1.02 27.42
N ARG A 450 -2.13 -0.07 27.13
CA ARG A 450 -1.92 -0.90 25.94
C ARG A 450 -2.69 -0.38 24.72
N THR A 451 -3.67 0.49 24.91
CA THR A 451 -4.39 1.14 23.80
C THR A 451 -3.40 2.07 23.07
N PRO A 452 -3.20 1.89 21.75
CA PRO A 452 -2.19 2.64 21.01
C PRO A 452 -2.46 4.14 20.95
N GLY A 453 -1.38 4.94 20.97
CA GLY A 453 -1.43 6.39 20.71
C GLY A 453 -1.80 7.27 21.91
N ILE A 454 -1.93 6.69 23.12
CA ILE A 454 -2.43 7.38 24.33
C ILE A 454 -1.32 7.98 25.21
N HIS A 455 -0.06 7.84 24.80
CA HIS A 455 1.12 8.28 25.57
C HIS A 455 1.78 9.53 25.02
#